data_AF-A0A655IDF2-F1
#
_entry.id   AF-A0A655IDF2-F1
#
_cell.length_a   1.000
_cell.length_b   1.000
_cell.length_c   1.000
_cell.angle_alpha   90.00
_cell.angle_beta   90.00
_cell.angle_gamma   90.00
#
_symmetry.space_group_name_H-M   'P 1'
#
loop_
_entity.id
_entity.type
_entity.pdbx_description
1 polymer ?
#
loop_
_entity_poly.entity_id
_entity_poly.type
_entity_poly.pdbx_seq_one_letter_code
_entity_poly.pdbx_strand_id
1 'polypeptide(L)'
;MLPDGKDFSRETGRWLVGALSGLWLGIAGWSLWAANSPGMGDDATRVTYSGIVDERRFYAQATGHAHPLTAADYLDYPRMAAVLTALNNTPEGALLLPSGNYNQWDLVPMIRPSSGTAPGGKPAPKPQHAVFFTNMGMLGMNVGLDVRVIDQIGLVNPLAAHTERLKHARIGHDKNLFPDWVIADGPWVKWYPGIPGYIDQQWVTQAEAALQCPATRAVLNSVRAPITLHRFLSNVLHSYEFTRYRIDRVPRYELVRCGLDVPDGPGPPPRE
;
A
#
# COMPACT_ATOMS: atom_id res chain seq x y z
N MET A 1 -15.76 -3.18 64.60
CA MET A 1 -16.90 -2.40 64.10
C MET A 1 -16.69 -2.18 62.61
N LEU A 2 -17.34 -2.99 61.78
CA LEU A 2 -17.44 -2.71 60.34
C LEU A 2 -18.40 -1.52 60.18
N PRO A 3 -18.14 -0.54 59.28
CA PRO A 3 -19.02 0.59 59.12
C PRO A 3 -20.39 0.09 58.66
N ASP A 4 -21.46 0.59 59.30
CA ASP A 4 -22.85 0.37 58.92
C ASP A 4 -23.00 0.52 57.40
N GLY A 5 -23.38 -0.59 56.77
CA GLY A 5 -23.80 -0.57 55.38
C GLY A 5 -24.95 0.40 55.25
N LYS A 6 -24.80 1.43 54.42
CA LYS A 6 -25.92 2.28 54.04
C LYS A 6 -26.98 1.37 53.42
N ASP A 7 -28.02 1.06 54.16
CA ASP A 7 -29.19 0.36 53.66
C ASP A 7 -29.81 1.23 52.57
N PHE A 8 -29.50 0.92 51.32
CA PHE A 8 -30.22 1.48 50.20
C PHE A 8 -31.69 1.10 50.38
N SER A 9 -32.57 2.10 50.50
CA SER A 9 -34.00 1.82 50.63
C SER A 9 -34.43 0.93 49.45
N ARG A 10 -35.37 0.01 49.70
CA ARG A 10 -35.91 -0.88 48.65
C ARG A 10 -36.40 -0.09 47.43
N GLU A 11 -36.83 1.15 47.64
CA GLU A 11 -37.23 2.08 46.59
C GLU A 11 -36.04 2.57 45.77
N THR A 12 -34.95 3.01 46.40
CA THR A 12 -33.71 3.39 45.71
C THR A 12 -33.11 2.21 44.94
N GLY A 13 -33.17 1.00 45.50
CA GLY A 13 -32.76 -0.23 44.81
C GLY A 13 -33.60 -0.54 43.56
N ARG A 14 -34.92 -0.36 43.63
CA ARG A 14 -35.83 -0.53 42.47
C ARG A 14 -35.56 0.49 41.37
N TRP A 15 -35.30 1.75 41.73
CA TRP A 15 -34.92 2.79 40.76
C TRP A 15 -33.59 2.49 40.08
N LEU A 16 -32.58 2.04 40.83
CA LEU A 16 -31.28 1.63 40.28
C LEU A 16 -31.42 0.45 39.32
N VAL A 17 -32.17 -0.59 39.71
CA VAL A 17 -32.43 -1.74 38.83
C VAL A 17 -33.19 -1.30 37.58
N GLY A 18 -34.24 -0.48 37.72
CA GLY A 18 -34.99 0.04 36.58
C GLY A 18 -34.12 0.86 35.61
N ALA A 19 -33.26 1.73 36.14
CA ALA A 19 -32.35 2.53 35.34
C ALA A 19 -31.30 1.66 34.61
N LEU A 20 -30.72 0.67 35.30
CA LEU A 20 -29.76 -0.26 34.72
C LEU A 20 -30.41 -1.17 33.67
N SER A 21 -31.61 -1.66 33.91
CA SER A 21 -32.38 -2.45 32.93
C SER A 21 -32.74 -1.62 31.71
N GLY A 22 -33.16 -0.36 31.89
CA GLY A 22 -33.43 0.56 30.79
C GLY A 22 -32.19 0.85 29.94
N LEU A 23 -31.04 1.10 30.59
CA LEU A 23 -29.76 1.27 29.91
C LEU A 23 -29.36 0.01 29.12
N TRP A 24 -29.48 -1.17 29.74
CA TRP A 24 -29.16 -2.44 29.11
C TRP A 24 -30.03 -2.70 27.88
N LEU A 25 -31.35 -2.48 27.99
CA LEU A 25 -32.28 -2.61 26.86
C LEU A 25 -31.99 -1.60 25.76
N GLY A 26 -31.61 -0.36 26.13
CA GLY A 26 -31.18 0.65 25.17
C GLY A 26 -29.94 0.22 24.37
N ILE A 27 -28.91 -0.29 25.05
CA ILE A 27 -27.69 -0.81 24.41
C ILE A 27 -28.00 -2.05 23.55
N ALA A 28 -28.82 -2.99 24.06
CA ALA A 28 -29.20 -4.18 23.32
C ALA A 28 -30.00 -3.84 22.05
N GLY A 29 -30.97 -2.92 22.17
CA GLY A 29 -31.76 -2.44 21.03
C GLY A 29 -30.91 -1.68 20.02
N TRP A 30 -30.01 -0.80 20.47
CA TRP A 30 -29.07 -0.12 19.59
C TRP A 30 -28.12 -1.09 18.89
N SER A 31 -27.63 -2.12 19.59
CA SER A 31 -26.76 -3.15 19.00
C SER A 31 -27.49 -3.95 17.92
N LEU A 32 -28.75 -4.34 18.16
CA LEU A 32 -29.59 -5.02 17.16
C LEU A 32 -29.83 -4.13 15.94
N TRP A 33 -30.13 -2.84 16.17
CA TRP A 33 -30.28 -1.89 15.07
C TRP A 33 -28.98 -1.72 14.27
N ALA A 34 -27.85 -1.50 14.94
CA ALA A 34 -26.55 -1.33 14.29
C ALA A 34 -26.13 -2.59 13.51
N ALA A 35 -26.41 -3.79 14.01
CA ALA A 35 -26.10 -5.05 13.34
C ALA A 35 -26.94 -5.31 12.08
N ASN A 36 -28.14 -4.71 11.98
CA ASN A 36 -29.08 -4.92 10.88
C ASN A 36 -29.27 -3.68 10.00
N SER A 37 -28.66 -2.55 10.36
CA SER A 37 -28.76 -1.32 9.60
C SER A 37 -28.02 -1.48 8.26
N PRO A 38 -28.67 -1.18 7.11
CA PRO A 38 -28.07 -1.36 5.79
C PRO A 38 -26.93 -0.37 5.49
N GLY A 39 -26.68 0.61 6.37
CA GLY A 39 -25.62 1.60 6.20
C GLY A 39 -26.01 2.67 5.18
N MET A 40 -25.09 3.01 4.28
CA MET A 40 -25.33 3.99 3.21
C MET A 40 -26.11 3.37 2.04
N GLY A 41 -26.71 4.24 1.21
CA GLY A 41 -27.51 3.84 0.03
C GLY A 41 -26.75 3.05 -1.03
N ASP A 42 -27.46 2.60 -2.07
CA ASP A 42 -26.93 1.71 -3.11
C ASP A 42 -25.80 2.32 -3.96
N ASP A 43 -25.75 3.64 -4.02
CA ASP A 43 -24.74 4.42 -4.70
C ASP A 43 -23.46 4.63 -3.87
N ALA A 44 -23.46 4.25 -2.59
CA ALA A 44 -22.37 4.50 -1.66
C ALA A 44 -21.10 3.69 -1.91
N THR A 45 -21.13 2.69 -2.80
CA THR A 45 -19.92 1.97 -3.24
C THR A 45 -19.08 2.78 -4.22
N ARG A 46 -19.56 3.97 -4.62
CA ARG A 46 -18.86 4.91 -5.50
C ARG A 46 -18.63 6.22 -4.76
N VAL A 47 -17.66 6.98 -5.23
CA VAL A 47 -17.46 8.36 -4.73
C VAL A 47 -18.60 9.21 -5.25
N THR A 48 -19.56 9.51 -4.37
CA THR A 48 -20.70 10.40 -4.65
C THR A 48 -20.36 11.84 -4.27
N TYR A 49 -21.32 12.76 -4.40
CA TYR A 49 -21.16 14.18 -4.00
C TYR A 49 -20.72 14.34 -2.53
N SER A 50 -21.05 13.38 -1.67
CA SER A 50 -20.62 13.40 -0.25
C SER A 50 -19.11 13.17 -0.06
N GLY A 51 -18.42 12.61 -1.06
CA GLY A 51 -17.00 12.23 -0.96
C GLY A 51 -16.73 11.01 -0.06
N ILE A 52 -17.77 10.41 0.53
CA ILE A 52 -17.69 9.25 1.42
C ILE A 52 -18.08 7.98 0.65
N VAL A 53 -17.32 6.91 0.87
CA VAL A 53 -17.55 5.59 0.27
C VAL A 53 -17.77 4.58 1.37
N ASP A 54 -18.81 3.76 1.23
CA ASP A 54 -19.04 2.59 2.09
C ASP A 54 -18.14 1.44 1.62
N GLU A 55 -16.93 1.37 2.18
CA GLU A 55 -15.96 0.33 1.84
C GLU A 55 -16.43 -1.06 2.28
N ARG A 56 -17.20 -1.18 3.37
CA ARG A 56 -17.75 -2.47 3.79
C ARG A 56 -18.66 -3.01 2.70
N ARG A 57 -19.58 -2.20 2.20
CA ARG A 57 -20.51 -2.58 1.13
C ARG A 57 -19.76 -2.86 -0.18
N PHE A 58 -18.74 -2.06 -0.50
CA PHE A 58 -17.89 -2.31 -1.66
C PHE A 58 -17.25 -3.71 -1.60
N TYR A 59 -16.64 -4.06 -0.46
CA TYR A 59 -15.98 -5.37 -0.32
C TYR A 59 -16.97 -6.53 -0.27
N ALA A 60 -18.12 -6.36 0.39
CA ALA A 60 -19.15 -7.39 0.40
C ALA A 60 -19.66 -7.73 -1.02
N GLN A 61 -19.80 -6.71 -1.87
CA GLN A 61 -20.14 -6.91 -3.29
C GLN A 61 -18.97 -7.49 -4.10
N ALA A 62 -17.75 -7.02 -3.87
CA ALA A 62 -16.58 -7.42 -4.64
C ALA A 62 -16.14 -8.86 -4.36
N THR A 63 -16.33 -9.35 -3.13
CA THR A 63 -16.01 -10.74 -2.74
C THR A 63 -17.22 -11.67 -2.86
N GLY A 64 -18.45 -11.12 -2.88
CA GLY A 64 -19.68 -11.92 -2.81
C GLY A 64 -20.02 -12.42 -1.41
N HIS A 65 -19.28 -12.01 -0.38
CA HIS A 65 -19.54 -12.36 1.03
C HIS A 65 -20.27 -11.22 1.72
N ALA A 66 -21.35 -11.50 2.46
CA ALA A 66 -22.04 -10.46 3.24
C ALA A 66 -21.15 -9.83 4.34
N HIS A 67 -20.18 -10.60 4.85
CA HIS A 67 -19.27 -10.21 5.92
C HIS A 67 -17.87 -10.83 5.69
N PRO A 68 -17.03 -10.27 4.79
CA PRO A 68 -15.67 -10.79 4.59
C PRO A 68 -14.78 -10.40 5.78
N LEU A 69 -14.43 -11.40 6.60
CA LEU A 69 -13.68 -11.22 7.85
C LEU A 69 -12.30 -11.91 7.79
N THR A 70 -12.17 -12.97 7.01
CA THR A 70 -10.92 -13.74 6.90
C THR A 70 -10.15 -13.37 5.64
N ALA A 71 -8.83 -13.63 5.63
CA ALA A 71 -8.01 -13.45 4.44
C ALA A 71 -8.55 -14.26 3.24
N ALA A 72 -9.04 -15.47 3.51
CA ALA A 72 -9.62 -16.37 2.52
C ALA A 72 -10.90 -15.81 1.89
N ASP A 73 -11.76 -15.12 2.66
CA ASP A 73 -12.99 -14.50 2.11
C ASP A 73 -12.65 -13.46 1.03
N TYR A 74 -11.48 -12.81 1.14
CA TYR A 74 -11.02 -11.83 0.17
C TYR A 74 -10.41 -12.46 -1.09
N LEU A 75 -10.15 -13.77 -1.14
CA LEU A 75 -9.68 -14.44 -2.35
C LEU A 75 -10.75 -14.47 -3.46
N ASP A 76 -12.03 -14.42 -3.09
CA ASP A 76 -13.14 -14.35 -4.03
C ASP A 76 -13.27 -12.97 -4.70
N TYR A 77 -12.54 -11.96 -4.22
CA TYR A 77 -12.26 -10.79 -5.04
C TYR A 77 -11.25 -11.19 -6.13
N PRO A 78 -11.63 -11.31 -7.42
CA PRO A 78 -10.88 -12.12 -8.39
C PRO A 78 -9.40 -11.76 -8.56
N ARG A 79 -9.09 -10.48 -8.31
CA ARG A 79 -7.73 -9.94 -8.34
C ARG A 79 -6.80 -10.55 -7.28
N MET A 80 -7.32 -10.92 -6.10
CA MET A 80 -6.54 -11.50 -5.00
C MET A 80 -6.12 -12.94 -5.31
N ALA A 81 -7.05 -13.78 -5.78
CA ALA A 81 -6.72 -15.12 -6.25
C ALA A 81 -5.69 -15.07 -7.40
N ALA A 82 -5.87 -14.15 -8.36
CA ALA A 82 -4.94 -13.97 -9.47
C ALA A 82 -3.52 -13.59 -9.06
N VAL A 83 -3.33 -12.87 -7.92
CA VAL A 83 -1.98 -12.60 -7.38
C VAL A 83 -1.29 -13.90 -7.04
N LEU A 84 -1.96 -14.80 -6.32
CA LEU A 84 -1.36 -16.05 -5.87
C LEU A 84 -0.97 -16.93 -7.06
N THR A 85 -1.81 -16.98 -8.08
CA THR A 85 -1.47 -17.66 -9.35
C THR A 85 -0.25 -17.03 -10.01
N ALA A 86 -0.18 -15.69 -10.10
CA ALA A 86 0.95 -14.99 -10.71
C ALA A 86 2.26 -15.19 -9.94
N LEU A 87 2.23 -15.16 -8.60
CA LEU A 87 3.39 -15.45 -7.75
C LEU A 87 3.89 -16.89 -7.97
N ASN A 88 2.99 -17.87 -7.96
CA ASN A 88 3.34 -19.28 -8.18
C ASN A 88 3.91 -19.53 -9.59
N ASN A 89 3.44 -18.80 -10.59
CA ASN A 89 3.91 -18.91 -11.97
C ASN A 89 5.22 -18.13 -12.22
N THR A 90 5.70 -17.38 -11.24
CA THR A 90 6.94 -16.60 -11.33
C THR A 90 7.93 -17.00 -10.24
N PRO A 91 8.38 -18.27 -10.16
CA PRO A 91 9.31 -18.71 -9.11
C PRO A 91 10.62 -17.91 -9.13
N GLU A 92 10.92 -17.27 -10.28
CA GLU A 92 12.11 -16.46 -10.44
C GLU A 92 12.00 -15.00 -9.95
N GLY A 93 10.85 -14.63 -9.38
CA GLY A 93 10.63 -13.29 -8.84
C GLY A 93 10.16 -12.31 -9.91
N ALA A 94 9.15 -11.51 -9.55
CA ALA A 94 8.58 -10.50 -10.42
C ALA A 94 7.95 -9.37 -9.61
N LEU A 95 7.89 -8.20 -10.22
CA LEU A 95 6.99 -7.13 -9.83
C LEU A 95 5.64 -7.36 -10.54
N LEU A 96 4.58 -7.42 -9.75
CA LEU A 96 3.20 -7.56 -10.21
C LEU A 96 2.53 -6.18 -10.21
N LEU A 97 2.10 -5.75 -11.40
CA LEU A 97 1.40 -4.50 -11.66
C LEU A 97 -0.10 -4.77 -11.89
N PRO A 98 -0.98 -3.87 -11.42
CA PRO A 98 -2.41 -4.10 -11.49
C PRO A 98 -2.88 -4.00 -12.95
N SER A 99 -3.31 -5.12 -13.52
CA SER A 99 -3.88 -5.15 -14.86
C SER A 99 -5.31 -4.58 -14.89
N GLY A 100 -5.76 -4.15 -16.07
CA GLY A 100 -7.16 -3.80 -16.30
C GLY A 100 -8.10 -5.01 -16.24
N ASN A 101 -7.58 -6.20 -16.55
CA ASN A 101 -8.28 -7.46 -16.34
C ASN A 101 -8.06 -7.95 -14.90
N TYR A 102 -9.14 -8.18 -14.16
CA TYR A 102 -9.09 -8.52 -12.74
C TYR A 102 -8.58 -9.94 -12.48
N ASN A 103 -8.52 -10.80 -13.49
CA ASN A 103 -8.06 -12.19 -13.36
C ASN A 103 -6.59 -12.37 -13.72
N GLN A 104 -5.84 -11.29 -13.93
CA GLN A 104 -4.42 -11.34 -14.26
C GLN A 104 -3.66 -10.14 -13.68
N TRP A 105 -2.34 -10.27 -13.66
CA TRP A 105 -1.41 -9.21 -13.27
C TRP A 105 -0.40 -9.01 -14.39
N ASP A 106 -0.06 -7.75 -14.65
CA ASP A 106 0.99 -7.44 -15.61
C ASP A 106 2.34 -7.62 -14.90
N LEU A 107 3.26 -8.36 -15.52
CA LEU A 107 4.49 -8.80 -14.86
C LEU A 107 5.69 -8.00 -15.37
N VAL A 108 6.56 -7.62 -14.44
CA VAL A 108 7.92 -7.14 -14.75
C VAL A 108 8.92 -8.09 -14.08
N PRO A 109 9.70 -8.87 -14.86
CA PRO A 109 10.66 -9.82 -14.31
C PRO A 109 11.76 -9.14 -13.49
N MET A 110 12.34 -9.88 -12.55
CA MET A 110 13.57 -9.47 -11.86
C MET A 110 14.79 -9.57 -12.80
N ILE A 111 15.74 -8.64 -12.70
CA ILE A 111 17.00 -8.67 -13.46
C ILE A 111 17.85 -9.86 -13.00
N ARG A 112 18.00 -10.79 -13.93
CA ARG A 112 18.88 -11.96 -14.03
C ARG A 112 20.33 -11.78 -14.46
N PRO A 113 21.40 -12.20 -13.74
CA PRO A 113 22.62 -12.58 -14.44
C PRO A 113 22.33 -13.82 -15.31
N SER A 114 22.61 -13.76 -16.62
CA SER A 114 22.37 -14.87 -17.55
C SER A 114 23.20 -16.12 -17.24
N SER A 115 24.36 -15.93 -16.61
CA SER A 115 25.27 -17.00 -16.16
C SER A 115 24.87 -17.67 -14.83
N GLY A 116 23.77 -17.23 -14.20
CA GLY A 116 23.39 -17.67 -12.84
C GLY A 116 24.37 -17.21 -11.73
N THR A 117 25.39 -16.43 -12.08
CA THR A 117 26.42 -15.93 -11.18
C THR A 117 26.50 -14.41 -11.33
N ALA A 118 26.38 -13.67 -10.22
CA ALA A 118 26.52 -12.23 -10.23
C ALA A 118 27.99 -11.82 -10.52
N PRO A 119 28.23 -10.58 -11.00
CA PRO A 119 29.59 -10.08 -11.21
C PRO A 119 30.49 -10.29 -9.98
N GLY A 120 31.68 -10.85 -10.20
CA GLY A 120 32.63 -11.20 -9.13
C GLY A 120 32.41 -12.58 -8.49
N GLY A 121 31.73 -13.51 -9.17
CA GLY A 121 31.63 -14.91 -8.76
C GLY A 121 30.65 -15.17 -7.61
N LYS A 122 29.84 -14.19 -7.24
CA LYS A 122 28.84 -14.33 -6.16
C LYS A 122 27.59 -15.06 -6.69
N PRO A 123 26.89 -15.84 -5.85
CA PRO A 123 25.60 -16.40 -6.22
C PRO A 123 24.64 -15.30 -6.70
N ALA A 124 23.82 -15.61 -7.71
CA ALA A 124 22.76 -14.70 -8.13
C ALA A 124 21.89 -14.29 -6.93
N PRO A 125 21.34 -13.05 -6.93
CA PRO A 125 20.38 -12.64 -5.93
C PRO A 125 19.21 -13.63 -5.85
N LYS A 126 18.71 -13.87 -4.63
CA LYS A 126 17.50 -14.67 -4.45
C LYS A 126 16.34 -14.04 -5.22
N PRO A 127 15.40 -14.86 -5.76
CA PRO A 127 14.15 -14.35 -6.30
C PRO A 127 13.48 -13.38 -5.32
N GLN A 128 12.95 -12.28 -5.84
CA GLN A 128 12.19 -11.30 -5.06
C GLN A 128 10.86 -11.04 -5.75
N HIS A 129 9.79 -10.98 -4.97
CA HIS A 129 8.48 -10.56 -5.44
C HIS A 129 8.07 -9.22 -4.83
N ALA A 130 7.42 -8.40 -5.65
CA ALA A 130 6.73 -7.23 -5.17
C ALA A 130 5.34 -7.13 -5.82
N VAL A 131 4.34 -6.69 -5.06
CA VAL A 131 3.01 -6.38 -5.59
C VAL A 131 2.75 -4.89 -5.40
N PHE A 132 2.52 -4.19 -6.52
CA PHE A 132 2.20 -2.78 -6.51
C PHE A 132 0.70 -2.56 -6.61
N PHE A 133 0.04 -2.26 -5.50
CA PHE A 133 -1.42 -2.10 -5.50
C PHE A 133 -1.93 -1.32 -4.30
N THR A 134 -3.05 -0.61 -4.51
CA THR A 134 -3.67 0.22 -3.47
C THR A 134 -4.25 -0.59 -2.32
N ASN A 135 -4.76 -1.81 -2.53
CA ASN A 135 -5.44 -2.54 -1.46
C ASN A 135 -4.46 -3.45 -0.69
N MET A 136 -3.48 -2.82 -0.03
CA MET A 136 -2.39 -3.50 0.67
C MET A 136 -2.83 -4.41 1.83
N GLY A 137 -3.95 -4.11 2.50
CA GLY A 137 -4.45 -4.94 3.60
C GLY A 137 -4.85 -6.34 3.15
N MET A 138 -5.61 -6.45 2.05
CA MET A 138 -5.98 -7.75 1.49
C MET A 138 -4.76 -8.51 0.94
N LEU A 139 -3.84 -7.80 0.30
CA LEU A 139 -2.61 -8.41 -0.21
C LEU A 139 -1.74 -8.94 0.92
N GLY A 140 -1.41 -8.08 1.91
CA GLY A 140 -0.53 -8.44 3.01
C GLY A 140 -1.05 -9.59 3.87
N MET A 141 -2.36 -9.82 3.91
CA MET A 141 -2.97 -10.96 4.58
C MET A 141 -2.96 -12.26 3.75
N ASN A 142 -2.80 -12.18 2.42
CA ASN A 142 -2.88 -13.33 1.52
C ASN A 142 -1.53 -13.77 0.93
N VAL A 143 -0.51 -12.92 0.95
CA VAL A 143 0.83 -13.24 0.40
C VAL A 143 1.82 -13.66 1.50
N GLY A 144 2.90 -14.33 1.09
CA GLY A 144 3.99 -14.72 1.98
C GLY A 144 4.79 -13.53 2.53
N LEU A 145 5.52 -13.74 3.63
CA LEU A 145 6.37 -12.72 4.27
C LEU A 145 7.57 -12.29 3.40
N ASP A 146 7.89 -13.08 2.37
CA ASP A 146 8.91 -12.84 1.37
C ASP A 146 8.43 -11.95 0.20
N VAL A 147 7.14 -11.63 0.15
CA VAL A 147 6.55 -10.76 -0.89
C VAL A 147 6.43 -9.33 -0.37
N ARG A 148 7.03 -8.37 -1.08
CA ARG A 148 6.93 -6.95 -0.73
C ARG A 148 5.63 -6.35 -1.26
N VAL A 149 4.78 -5.83 -0.38
CA VAL A 149 3.58 -5.08 -0.77
C VAL A 149 3.89 -3.58 -0.76
N ILE A 150 3.63 -2.91 -1.88
CA ILE A 150 3.82 -1.47 -2.06
C ILE A 150 2.61 -0.87 -2.77
N ASP A 151 2.36 0.43 -2.61
CA ASP A 151 1.18 1.09 -3.13
C ASP A 151 1.48 2.43 -3.82
N GLN A 152 0.53 2.89 -4.63
CA GLN A 152 0.64 4.14 -5.39
C GLN A 152 0.24 5.38 -4.59
N ILE A 153 -0.45 5.22 -3.45
CA ILE A 153 -1.03 6.32 -2.67
C ILE A 153 -0.20 6.70 -1.44
N GLY A 154 0.90 5.98 -1.17
CA GLY A 154 1.86 6.29 -0.12
C GLY A 154 1.49 5.85 1.28
N LEU A 155 0.74 4.75 1.43
CA LEU A 155 0.44 4.17 2.74
C LEU A 155 1.56 3.23 3.23
N VAL A 156 2.10 2.39 2.35
CA VAL A 156 3.20 1.44 2.63
C VAL A 156 4.42 1.65 1.75
N ASN A 157 4.31 2.44 0.68
CA ASN A 157 5.43 2.81 -0.17
C ASN A 157 6.03 4.17 0.26
N PRO A 158 7.26 4.20 0.83
CA PRO A 158 7.89 5.44 1.27
C PRO A 158 8.05 6.46 0.14
N LEU A 159 8.32 6.02 -1.09
CA LEU A 159 8.49 6.94 -2.21
C LEU A 159 7.17 7.65 -2.55
N ALA A 160 6.08 6.88 -2.65
CA ALA A 160 4.75 7.44 -2.88
C ALA A 160 4.30 8.34 -1.71
N ALA A 161 4.67 8.02 -0.47
CA ALA A 161 4.37 8.83 0.71
C ALA A 161 4.94 10.26 0.62
N HIS A 162 6.06 10.43 -0.09
CA HIS A 162 6.69 11.72 -0.35
C HIS A 162 6.24 12.39 -1.66
N THR A 163 5.18 11.92 -2.33
CA THR A 163 4.57 12.68 -3.43
C THR A 163 3.58 13.73 -2.93
N GLU A 164 3.37 14.78 -3.72
CA GLU A 164 2.33 15.78 -3.45
C GLU A 164 0.91 15.22 -3.59
N ARG A 165 0.00 15.80 -2.82
CA ARG A 165 -1.43 15.48 -2.93
C ARG A 165 -1.99 16.05 -4.23
N LEU A 166 -2.74 15.23 -4.95
CA LEU A 166 -3.54 15.64 -6.10
C LEU A 166 -4.72 16.47 -5.61
N LYS A 167 -4.81 17.71 -6.13
CA LYS A 167 -5.95 18.59 -5.83
C LYS A 167 -7.24 17.96 -6.37
N HIS A 168 -8.31 18.03 -5.57
CA HIS A 168 -9.64 17.51 -5.91
C HIS A 168 -9.72 15.98 -6.13
N ALA A 169 -8.72 15.23 -5.70
CA ALA A 169 -8.80 13.77 -5.65
C ALA A 169 -9.57 13.29 -4.40
N ARG A 170 -9.93 12.01 -4.38
CA ARG A 170 -10.61 11.36 -3.24
C ARG A 170 -9.71 11.46 -2.00
N ILE A 171 -10.24 11.99 -0.90
CA ILE A 171 -9.51 12.08 0.38
C ILE A 171 -9.01 10.69 0.79
N GLY A 172 -7.73 10.59 1.16
CA GLY A 172 -7.09 9.31 1.50
C GLY A 172 -6.66 8.47 0.30
N HIS A 173 -7.00 8.88 -0.93
CA HIS A 173 -6.55 8.30 -2.20
C HIS A 173 -6.08 9.41 -3.15
N ASP A 174 -5.54 10.48 -2.58
CA ASP A 174 -5.18 11.71 -3.26
C ASP A 174 -3.69 11.78 -3.57
N LYS A 175 -3.03 10.63 -3.73
CA LYS A 175 -1.68 10.50 -4.26
C LYS A 175 -1.67 9.45 -5.36
N ASN A 176 -0.73 9.56 -6.29
CA ASN A 176 -0.62 8.60 -7.38
C ASN A 176 0.81 8.56 -7.92
N LEU A 177 1.64 7.71 -7.33
CA LEU A 177 2.96 7.37 -7.86
C LEU A 177 2.80 6.45 -9.08
N PHE A 178 3.49 6.77 -10.17
CA PHE A 178 3.43 5.96 -11.38
C PHE A 178 4.24 4.65 -11.25
N PRO A 179 3.84 3.56 -11.94
CA PRO A 179 4.57 2.29 -11.92
C PRO A 179 6.04 2.40 -12.34
N ASP A 180 6.40 3.37 -13.18
CA ASP A 180 7.76 3.62 -13.66
C ASP A 180 8.75 3.81 -12.51
N TRP A 181 8.33 4.49 -11.44
CA TRP A 181 9.13 4.68 -10.23
C TRP A 181 9.40 3.38 -9.50
N VAL A 182 8.42 2.48 -9.48
CA VAL A 182 8.55 1.19 -8.81
C VAL A 182 9.47 0.27 -9.59
N ILE A 183 9.36 0.29 -10.93
CA ILE A 183 10.27 -0.41 -11.84
C ILE A 183 11.70 0.11 -11.66
N ALA A 184 11.88 1.43 -11.60
CA ALA A 184 13.17 2.08 -11.40
C ALA A 184 13.80 1.76 -10.02
N ASP A 185 13.01 1.80 -8.95
CA ASP A 185 13.47 1.67 -7.56
C ASP A 185 13.86 0.23 -7.16
N GLY A 186 13.44 -0.76 -7.95
CA GLY A 186 13.70 -2.17 -7.66
C GLY A 186 14.66 -2.86 -8.62
N PRO A 187 14.97 -4.14 -8.33
CA PRO A 187 15.83 -4.97 -9.16
C PRO A 187 15.07 -5.53 -10.38
N TRP A 188 14.16 -4.76 -10.97
CA TRP A 188 13.28 -5.17 -12.05
C TRP A 188 13.88 -4.83 -13.41
N VAL A 189 13.49 -5.58 -14.44
CA VAL A 189 13.82 -5.26 -15.84
C VAL A 189 13.26 -3.88 -16.17
N LYS A 190 14.05 -3.08 -16.90
CA LYS A 190 13.77 -1.66 -17.15
C LYS A 190 13.59 -1.35 -18.63
N TRP A 191 13.53 -2.37 -19.48
CA TRP A 191 13.49 -2.23 -20.92
C TRP A 191 12.50 -3.21 -21.57
N TYR A 192 12.02 -2.87 -22.75
CA TYR A 192 11.20 -3.76 -23.58
C TYR A 192 12.02 -4.97 -24.05
N PRO A 193 11.46 -6.20 -24.11
CA PRO A 193 10.06 -6.59 -23.83
C PRO A 193 9.76 -6.97 -22.38
N GLY A 194 10.68 -6.71 -21.43
CA GLY A 194 10.48 -7.11 -20.03
C GLY A 194 9.55 -6.21 -19.22
N ILE A 195 9.34 -4.96 -19.65
CA ILE A 195 8.29 -4.08 -19.12
C ILE A 195 7.04 -4.13 -20.03
N PRO A 196 5.81 -4.01 -19.47
CA PRO A 196 4.60 -3.91 -20.28
C PRO A 196 4.65 -2.74 -21.27
N GLY A 197 4.12 -2.93 -22.49
CA GLY A 197 4.26 -1.96 -23.58
C GLY A 197 3.58 -0.60 -23.37
N TYR A 198 2.74 -0.46 -22.33
CA TYR A 198 2.15 0.83 -21.94
C TYR A 198 3.02 1.63 -20.96
N ILE A 199 4.12 1.05 -20.46
CA ILE A 199 5.09 1.73 -19.60
C ILE A 199 6.14 2.41 -20.48
N ASP A 200 6.42 3.68 -20.20
CA ASP A 200 7.41 4.45 -20.96
C ASP A 200 8.82 4.18 -20.41
N GLN A 201 9.65 3.50 -21.21
CA GLN A 201 11.03 3.19 -20.85
C GLN A 201 11.86 4.46 -20.55
N GLN A 202 11.56 5.59 -21.18
CA GLN A 202 12.22 6.86 -20.89
C GLN A 202 11.85 7.36 -19.49
N TRP A 203 10.60 7.20 -19.05
CA TRP A 203 10.17 7.56 -17.71
C TRP A 203 10.83 6.69 -16.64
N VAL A 204 10.99 5.39 -16.91
CA VAL A 204 11.76 4.48 -16.03
C VAL A 204 13.21 4.97 -15.91
N THR A 205 13.85 5.30 -17.03
CA THR A 205 15.24 5.80 -17.06
C THR A 205 15.38 7.12 -16.30
N GLN A 206 14.45 8.04 -16.49
CA GLN A 206 14.41 9.31 -15.77
C GLN A 206 14.16 9.12 -14.27
N ALA A 207 13.28 8.18 -13.90
CA ALA A 207 13.02 7.85 -12.51
C ALA A 207 14.26 7.24 -11.83
N GLU A 208 14.99 6.34 -12.51
CA GLU A 208 16.27 5.81 -12.00
C GLU A 208 17.28 6.93 -11.72
N ALA A 209 17.42 7.88 -12.65
CA ALA A 209 18.29 9.03 -12.47
C ALA A 209 17.80 9.93 -11.31
N ALA A 210 16.50 10.18 -11.22
CA ALA A 210 15.90 11.01 -10.18
C ALA A 210 16.05 10.42 -8.78
N LEU A 211 16.04 9.09 -8.64
CA LEU A 211 16.31 8.39 -7.38
C LEU A 211 17.73 8.63 -6.87
N GLN A 212 18.66 9.11 -7.70
CA GLN A 212 20.01 9.49 -7.27
C GLN A 212 20.08 10.85 -6.56
N CYS A 213 18.99 11.62 -6.58
CA CYS A 213 18.92 12.90 -5.90
C CYS A 213 19.34 12.77 -4.43
N PRO A 214 20.31 13.56 -3.92
CA PRO A 214 20.85 13.39 -2.57
C PRO A 214 19.78 13.42 -1.47
N ALA A 215 18.79 14.31 -1.61
CA ALA A 215 17.67 14.41 -0.67
C ALA A 215 16.74 13.18 -0.74
N THR A 216 16.43 12.67 -1.94
CA THR A 216 15.65 11.43 -2.12
C THR A 216 16.37 10.27 -1.44
N ARG A 217 17.67 10.12 -1.70
CA ARG A 217 18.50 9.07 -1.09
C ARG A 217 18.56 9.19 0.42
N ALA A 218 18.67 10.40 0.97
CA ALA A 218 18.68 10.62 2.41
C ALA A 218 17.38 10.15 3.07
N VAL A 219 16.24 10.56 2.52
CA VAL A 219 14.91 10.14 3.00
C VAL A 219 14.71 8.64 2.88
N LEU A 220 15.02 8.04 1.72
CA LEU A 220 14.88 6.60 1.53
C LEU A 220 15.83 5.79 2.42
N ASN A 221 17.05 6.28 2.65
CA ASN A 221 17.99 5.65 3.57
C ASN A 221 17.53 5.73 5.03
N SER A 222 16.72 6.74 5.41
CA SER A 222 16.16 6.81 6.76
C SER A 222 15.26 5.62 7.10
N VAL A 223 14.64 4.99 6.08
CA VAL A 223 13.74 3.83 6.24
C VAL A 223 14.33 2.51 5.73
N ARG A 224 15.30 2.54 4.80
CA ARG A 224 15.89 1.33 4.19
C ARG A 224 17.22 0.91 4.78
N ALA A 225 18.02 1.85 5.27
CA ALA A 225 19.35 1.52 5.77
C ALA A 225 19.25 0.81 7.13
N PRO A 226 20.17 -0.12 7.45
CA PRO A 226 20.24 -0.71 8.78
C PRO A 226 20.30 0.35 9.88
N ILE A 227 19.54 0.14 10.96
CA ILE A 227 19.46 1.09 12.06
C ILE A 227 20.70 0.94 12.96
N THR A 228 21.68 1.80 12.74
CA THR A 228 22.84 1.98 13.63
C THR A 228 22.55 3.09 14.64
N LEU A 229 23.32 3.20 15.73
CA LEU A 229 23.16 4.31 16.68
C LEU A 229 23.27 5.68 15.99
N HIS A 230 24.23 5.82 15.07
CA HIS A 230 24.39 7.02 14.26
C HIS A 230 23.16 7.29 13.38
N ARG A 231 22.65 6.26 12.68
CA ARG A 231 21.44 6.38 11.85
C ARG A 231 20.21 6.72 12.68
N PHE A 232 20.05 6.11 13.85
CA PHE A 232 18.95 6.40 14.78
C PHE A 232 18.94 7.87 15.18
N LEU A 233 20.08 8.40 15.67
CA LEU A 233 20.19 9.81 16.05
C LEU A 233 19.97 10.74 14.85
N SER A 234 20.54 10.42 13.69
CA SER A 234 20.31 11.17 12.45
C SER A 234 18.82 11.21 12.07
N ASN A 235 18.13 10.07 12.10
CA ASN A 235 16.70 9.99 11.79
C ASN A 235 15.85 10.83 12.77
N VAL A 236 16.20 10.85 14.06
CA VAL A 236 15.49 11.67 15.06
C VAL A 236 15.70 13.16 14.78
N LEU A 237 16.96 13.58 14.58
CA LEU A 237 17.32 14.98 14.33
C LEU A 237 16.71 15.52 13.02
N HIS A 238 16.73 14.73 11.96
CA HIS A 238 16.21 15.11 10.64
C HIS A 238 14.75 14.72 10.40
N SER A 239 14.05 14.19 11.41
CA SER A 239 12.68 13.68 11.28
C SER A 239 11.72 14.70 10.66
N TYR A 240 11.80 15.96 11.08
CA TYR A 240 10.96 17.05 10.55
C TYR A 240 11.27 17.35 9.07
N GLU A 241 12.55 17.40 8.70
CA GLU A 241 12.99 17.65 7.32
C GLU A 241 12.57 16.51 6.39
N PHE A 242 12.81 15.26 6.80
CA PHE A 242 12.39 14.08 6.06
C PHE A 242 10.87 14.03 5.91
N THR A 243 10.12 14.35 6.95
CA THR A 243 8.65 14.37 6.90
C THR A 243 8.11 15.41 5.91
N ARG A 244 8.74 16.58 5.81
CA ARG A 244 8.33 17.64 4.88
C ARG A 244 8.82 17.44 3.45
N TYR A 245 9.84 16.60 3.26
CA TYR A 245 10.41 16.36 1.95
C TYR A 245 9.36 15.83 0.97
N ARG A 246 9.34 16.38 -0.25
CA ARG A 246 8.48 15.94 -1.34
C ARG A 246 9.28 15.72 -2.61
N ILE A 247 8.88 14.75 -3.42
CA ILE A 247 9.32 14.57 -4.80
C ILE A 247 8.18 14.99 -5.74
N ASP A 248 8.54 15.41 -6.95
CA ASP A 248 7.57 15.41 -8.05
C ASP A 248 7.39 13.97 -8.55
N ARG A 249 6.14 13.57 -8.76
CA ARG A 249 5.81 12.25 -9.28
C ARG A 249 6.13 12.11 -10.78
N VAL A 250 6.30 13.22 -11.51
CA VAL A 250 6.74 13.23 -12.90
C VAL A 250 8.28 13.22 -12.92
N PRO A 251 8.92 12.14 -13.39
CA PRO A 251 10.38 11.99 -13.28
C PRO A 251 11.19 13.16 -13.85
N ARG A 252 10.79 13.67 -15.01
CA ARG A 252 11.41 14.85 -15.63
C ARG A 252 11.40 16.08 -14.71
N TYR A 253 10.29 16.36 -14.04
CA TYR A 253 10.19 17.52 -13.15
C TYR A 253 10.99 17.30 -11.87
N GLU A 254 11.06 16.06 -11.39
CA GLU A 254 11.91 15.72 -10.24
C GLU A 254 13.40 15.90 -10.53
N LEU A 255 13.85 15.52 -11.73
CA LEU A 255 15.23 15.76 -12.18
C LEU A 255 15.54 17.26 -12.19
N VAL A 256 14.66 18.07 -12.77
CA VAL A 256 14.80 19.55 -12.80
C VAL A 256 14.81 20.11 -11.38
N ARG A 257 13.91 19.65 -10.51
CA ARG A 257 13.85 20.08 -9.09
C ARG A 257 15.14 19.76 -8.35
N CYS A 258 15.73 18.60 -8.60
CA CYS A 258 16.99 18.19 -7.97
C CYS A 258 18.24 18.82 -8.61
N GLY A 259 18.11 19.39 -9.81
CA GLY A 259 19.25 19.89 -10.59
C GLY A 259 20.09 18.78 -11.22
N LEU A 260 19.47 17.64 -11.56
CA LEU A 260 20.10 16.54 -12.27
C LEU A 260 19.82 16.64 -13.78
N ASP A 261 20.74 16.11 -14.59
CA ASP A 261 20.57 16.03 -16.03
C ASP A 261 19.36 15.18 -16.41
N VAL A 262 18.67 15.56 -17.48
CA VAL A 262 17.51 14.83 -18.00
C VAL A 262 17.97 13.90 -19.12
N PRO A 263 17.89 12.56 -18.96
CA PRO A 263 18.21 11.62 -20.01
C PRO A 263 17.37 11.85 -21.29
N ASP A 264 18.05 12.02 -22.42
CA ASP A 264 17.45 12.31 -23.74
C ASP A 264 16.74 11.11 -24.39
N GLY A 265 16.90 9.90 -23.84
CA GLY A 265 16.29 8.69 -24.36
C GLY A 265 16.30 7.53 -23.36
N PRO A 266 15.63 6.41 -23.71
CA PRO A 266 15.65 5.21 -22.88
C PRO A 266 17.07 4.64 -22.76
N GLY A 267 17.46 4.24 -21.54
CA GLY A 267 18.74 3.57 -21.32
C GLY A 267 18.83 2.25 -22.10
N PRO A 268 19.99 1.90 -22.68
CA PRO A 268 20.16 0.63 -23.36
C PRO A 268 20.06 -0.52 -22.35
N PRO A 269 19.61 -1.72 -22.77
CA PRO A 269 19.73 -2.91 -21.93
C PRO A 269 21.21 -3.12 -21.55
N PRO A 270 21.50 -3.65 -20.34
CA PRO A 270 22.85 -4.03 -19.97
C PRO A 270 23.47 -4.93 -21.04
N ARG A 271 24.72 -4.65 -21.43
CA ARG A 271 25.48 -5.57 -22.28
C ARG A 271 25.92 -6.75 -21.41
N GLU A 272 25.69 -7.97 -21.88
CA GLU A 272 26.22 -9.20 -21.26
C GLU A 272 27.74 -9.26 -21.30
#